data_AF-A0A3E2J9E4-F1
#
_entry.id   AF-A0A3E2J9E4-F1
#
_cell.length_a   1.000
_cell.length_b   1.000
_cell.length_c   1.000
_cell.angle_alpha   90.00
_cell.angle_beta   90.00
_cell.angle_gamma   90.00
#
_symmetry.space_group_name_H-M   'P 1'
#
loop_
_entity.id
_entity.type
_entity.pdbx_description
1 polymer ?
#
loop_
_entity_poly.entity_id
_entity_poly.type
_entity_poly.pdbx_seq_one_letter_code
_entity_poly.pdbx_strand_id
1 'polypeptide(L)'
;MHGNSKKSKKIHHGYEIYENGRGKKRIVKVGISGGKLNKNGSSPRANGQVNKWNKQAGYKKYSARVVKRNIRGRERALNWERGRSIAVRKAGGKMYRHSRP
;
A
#
# COMPACT_ATOMS: atom_id res chain seq x y z
N MET A 1 -17.19 9.34 -15.06
CA MET A 1 -15.86 9.62 -14.43
C MET A 1 -15.35 8.36 -13.74
N HIS A 2 -14.26 7.73 -14.21
CA HIS A 2 -13.78 6.46 -13.65
C HIS A 2 -12.90 6.66 -12.41
N GLY A 3 -12.89 5.68 -11.50
CA GLY A 3 -12.15 5.74 -10.23
C GLY A 3 -10.62 5.89 -10.36
N ASN A 4 -10.07 5.65 -11.56
CA ASN A 4 -8.65 5.85 -11.86
C ASN A 4 -8.31 7.25 -12.37
N SER A 5 -9.30 8.07 -12.71
CA SER A 5 -9.09 9.44 -13.18
C SER A 5 -8.45 10.31 -12.09
N LYS A 6 -7.41 11.08 -12.43
CA LYS A 6 -6.78 12.05 -11.52
C LYS A 6 -7.79 13.05 -10.95
N LYS A 7 -8.82 13.39 -11.73
CA LYS A 7 -9.90 14.32 -11.33
C LYS A 7 -10.91 13.69 -10.35
N SER A 8 -10.85 12.38 -10.10
CA SER A 8 -11.78 11.70 -9.19
C SER A 8 -11.66 12.28 -7.78
N LYS A 9 -12.80 12.68 -7.20
CA LYS A 9 -12.91 13.18 -5.81
C LYS A 9 -13.10 12.07 -4.77
N LYS A 10 -13.01 10.80 -5.19
CA LYS A 10 -13.21 9.65 -4.30
C LYS A 10 -12.24 9.71 -3.13
N ILE A 11 -12.69 9.24 -1.97
CA ILE A 11 -11.82 9.06 -0.82
C ILE A 11 -10.94 7.82 -1.04
N HIS A 12 -9.66 7.99 -0.80
CA HIS A 12 -8.65 6.95 -0.85
C HIS A 12 -8.01 6.72 0.52
N HIS A 13 -7.34 5.59 0.67
CA HIS A 13 -6.43 5.33 1.77
C HIS A 13 -5.09 4.81 1.25
N GLY A 14 -4.06 5.07 2.03
CA GLY A 14 -2.69 4.64 1.80
C GLY A 14 -2.33 3.45 2.70
N TYR A 15 -1.63 2.48 2.13
CA TYR A 15 -1.20 1.28 2.83
C TYR A 15 0.26 0.94 2.51
N GLU A 16 0.86 0.17 3.41
CA GLU A 16 2.18 -0.41 3.26
C GLU A 16 2.07 -1.93 3.33
N ILE A 17 2.87 -2.61 2.52
CA ILE A 17 3.14 -4.04 2.67
C ILE A 17 4.59 -4.19 3.09
N TYR A 18 4.81 -5.01 4.11
CA TYR A 18 6.12 -5.30 4.66
C TYR A 18 6.36 -6.80 4.75
N GLU A 19 7.63 -7.17 4.66
CA GLU A 19 8.13 -8.53 4.90
C GLU A 19 8.40 -8.70 6.40
N ASN A 20 7.92 -9.82 6.97
CA ASN A 20 8.18 -10.22 8.35
C ASN A 20 9.54 -10.95 8.40
N GLY A 21 10.59 -10.26 8.82
CA GLY A 21 11.93 -10.85 9.01
C GLY A 21 12.27 -11.08 10.50
N ARG A 22 13.46 -11.63 10.75
CA ARG A 22 14.05 -11.85 12.09
C ARG A 22 14.37 -10.52 12.80
N GLY A 23 13.33 -9.79 13.22
CA GLY A 23 13.44 -8.60 14.08
C GLY A 23 13.17 -7.24 13.42
N LYS A 24 13.14 -7.11 12.09
CA LYS A 24 12.83 -5.83 11.41
C LYS A 24 11.79 -5.99 10.30
N LYS A 25 10.75 -5.17 10.35
CA LYS A 25 9.74 -5.05 9.28
C LYS A 25 10.33 -4.24 8.14
N ARG A 26 10.46 -4.86 6.96
CA ARG A 26 11.00 -4.19 5.77
C ARG A 26 9.86 -3.87 4.81
N ILE A 27 9.61 -2.57 4.56
CA ILE A 27 8.56 -2.15 3.62
C ILE A 27 8.98 -2.54 2.20
N VAL A 28 8.14 -3.33 1.54
CA VAL A 28 8.37 -3.85 0.19
C VAL A 28 7.48 -3.18 -0.86
N LYS A 29 6.40 -2.53 -0.42
CA LYS A 29 5.49 -1.77 -1.28
C LYS A 29 4.72 -0.72 -0.48
N VAL A 30 4.60 0.47 -1.06
CA VAL A 30 3.57 1.45 -0.71
C VAL A 30 2.47 1.38 -1.77
N GLY A 31 1.22 1.57 -1.35
CA GLY A 31 0.06 1.49 -2.23
C GLY A 31 -1.06 2.42 -1.79
N ILE A 32 -1.94 2.77 -2.73
CA ILE A 32 -3.22 3.43 -2.46
C ILE A 32 -4.40 2.62 -2.98
N SER A 33 -5.57 2.83 -2.37
CA SER A 33 -6.84 2.27 -2.85
C SER A 33 -7.98 3.24 -2.63
N GLY A 34 -8.93 3.26 -3.56
CA GLY A 34 -10.22 3.94 -3.39
C GLY A 34 -11.35 2.99 -2.96
N GLY A 35 -11.04 1.74 -2.62
CA GLY A 35 -12.03 0.81 -2.06
C GLY A 35 -12.31 1.12 -0.60
N LYS A 36 -13.50 0.77 -0.10
CA LYS A 36 -13.82 0.90 1.33
C LYS A 36 -12.88 0.00 2.15
N LEU A 37 -12.48 0.47 3.33
CA LEU A 37 -11.76 -0.36 4.30
C LEU A 37 -12.69 -1.47 4.82
N ASN A 38 -12.13 -2.60 5.21
CA ASN A 38 -12.84 -3.63 5.94
C ASN A 38 -13.31 -3.10 7.31
N LYS A 39 -14.27 -3.78 7.95
CA LYS A 39 -14.76 -3.41 9.30
C LYS A 39 -13.62 -3.31 10.32
N ASN A 40 -12.59 -4.14 10.19
CA ASN A 40 -11.38 -4.11 11.02
C ASN A 40 -10.34 -3.05 10.62
N GLY A 41 -10.65 -2.17 9.68
CA GLY A 41 -9.76 -1.10 9.22
C GLY A 41 -8.63 -1.52 8.29
N SER A 42 -8.56 -2.79 7.88
CA SER A 42 -7.60 -3.28 6.87
C SER A 42 -8.04 -2.93 5.44
N SER A 43 -7.10 -2.88 4.51
CA SER A 43 -7.41 -2.64 3.09
C SER A 43 -7.68 -3.96 2.35
N PRO A 44 -8.84 -4.14 1.71
CA PRO A 44 -9.09 -5.32 0.87
C PRO A 44 -8.04 -5.50 -0.25
N ARG A 45 -7.64 -4.39 -0.90
CA ARG A 45 -6.59 -4.37 -1.93
C ARG A 45 -5.23 -4.84 -1.40
N ALA A 46 -4.85 -4.36 -0.20
CA ALA A 46 -3.59 -4.77 0.41
C ALA A 46 -3.63 -6.25 0.82
N ASN A 47 -4.74 -6.70 1.40
CA ASN A 47 -4.93 -8.09 1.80
C ASN A 47 -4.84 -9.03 0.60
N GLY A 48 -5.47 -8.69 -0.52
CA GLY A 48 -5.36 -9.47 -1.76
C GLY A 48 -3.92 -9.58 -2.28
N GLN A 49 -3.15 -8.49 -2.22
CA GLN A 49 -1.72 -8.50 -2.60
C GLN A 49 -0.89 -9.37 -1.65
N VAL A 50 -1.09 -9.23 -0.33
CA VAL A 50 -0.42 -10.05 0.68
C VAL A 50 -0.74 -11.53 0.50
N ASN A 51 -2.01 -11.89 0.32
CA ASN A 51 -2.43 -13.29 0.14
C ASN A 51 -1.79 -13.91 -1.10
N LYS A 52 -1.79 -13.19 -2.23
CA LYS A 52 -1.13 -13.64 -3.46
C LYS A 52 0.37 -13.88 -3.24
N TRP A 53 1.06 -12.95 -2.57
CA TRP A 53 2.51 -13.08 -2.36
C TRP A 53 2.88 -14.12 -1.31
N ASN A 54 2.06 -14.32 -0.29
CA ASN A 54 2.23 -15.39 0.69
C ASN A 54 2.02 -16.75 0.04
N LYS A 55 1.01 -16.90 -0.82
CA LYS A 55 0.81 -18.12 -1.61
C LYS A 55 2.01 -18.43 -2.50
N GLN A 56 2.58 -17.42 -3.17
CA GLN A 56 3.80 -17.56 -3.97
C GLN A 56 5.04 -17.92 -3.13
N ALA A 57 5.11 -17.46 -1.88
CA ALA A 57 6.23 -17.74 -0.98
C ALA A 57 6.12 -19.11 -0.29
N GLY A 58 4.94 -19.73 -0.26
CA GLY A 58 4.66 -20.96 0.49
C GLY A 58 4.43 -20.76 2.00
N TYR A 59 4.54 -19.53 2.52
CA TYR A 59 4.34 -19.20 3.93
C TYR A 59 3.90 -17.74 4.14
N LYS A 60 3.53 -17.38 5.39
CA LYS A 60 3.10 -16.02 5.78
C LYS A 60 4.26 -15.02 5.86
N LYS A 61 4.91 -14.79 4.72
CA LYS A 61 6.08 -13.90 4.57
C LYS A 61 5.74 -12.41 4.70
N TYR A 62 4.58 -12.00 4.21
CA TYR A 62 4.17 -10.61 4.06
C TYR A 62 2.97 -10.26 4.94
N SER A 63 2.90 -9.00 5.34
CA SER A 63 1.77 -8.41 6.05
C SER A 63 1.55 -6.97 5.62
N ALA A 64 0.34 -6.46 5.82
CA ALA A 64 -0.05 -5.11 5.40
C ALA A 64 -0.60 -4.29 6.56
N ARG A 65 -0.42 -2.96 6.46
CA ARG A 65 -1.07 -1.99 7.35
C ARG A 65 -1.54 -0.77 6.58
N VAL A 66 -2.64 -0.20 7.01
CA VAL A 66 -3.10 1.11 6.52
C VAL A 66 -2.36 2.19 7.31
N VAL A 67 -1.72 3.12 6.59
CA VAL A 67 -0.89 4.18 7.18
C VAL A 67 -1.47 5.58 7.00
N LYS A 68 -2.38 5.76 6.04
CA LYS A 68 -3.11 7.02 5.85
C LYS A 68 -4.54 6.73 5.46
N ARG A 69 -5.49 7.38 6.14
CA ARG A 69 -6.93 7.30 5.83
C ARG A 69 -7.40 8.63 5.22
N ASN A 70 -8.57 8.60 4.58
CA ASN A 70 -9.32 9.77 4.15
C ASN A 70 -8.58 10.74 3.21
N ILE A 71 -7.76 10.20 2.29
CA ILE A 71 -7.09 11.01 1.27
C ILE A 71 -8.13 11.40 0.21
N ARG A 72 -8.59 12.65 0.24
CA ARG A 72 -9.59 13.15 -0.71
C ARG A 72 -8.96 13.36 -2.08
N GLY A 73 -9.45 12.63 -3.08
CA GLY A 73 -9.06 12.78 -4.46
C GLY A 73 -7.88 11.93 -4.90
N ARG A 74 -7.93 11.46 -6.15
CA ARG A 74 -6.94 10.56 -6.75
C ARG A 74 -5.56 11.19 -6.83
N GLU A 75 -5.48 12.46 -7.22
CA GLU A 75 -4.21 13.19 -7.34
C GLU A 75 -3.48 13.29 -6.01
N ARG A 76 -4.17 13.71 -4.94
CA ARG A 76 -3.59 13.77 -3.60
C ARG A 76 -3.13 12.39 -3.11
N ALA A 77 -3.88 11.34 -3.44
CA ALA A 77 -3.49 9.97 -3.13
C ALA A 77 -2.21 9.54 -3.86
N LEU A 78 -2.06 9.88 -5.15
CA LEU A 78 -0.86 9.61 -5.93
C LEU A 78 0.35 10.39 -5.39
N ASN A 79 0.18 11.66 -5.05
CA ASN A 79 1.24 12.48 -4.46
C ASN A 79 1.68 11.93 -3.10
N TRP A 80 0.72 11.49 -2.28
CA TRP A 80 1.01 10.80 -1.03
C TRP A 80 1.78 9.49 -1.24
N GLU A 81 1.35 8.65 -2.19
CA GLU A 81 2.02 7.38 -2.53
C GLU A 81 3.46 7.63 -2.94
N ARG A 82 3.68 8.59 -3.85
CA ARG A 82 5.02 8.99 -4.32
C ARG A 82 5.90 9.49 -3.19
N GLY A 83 5.42 10.44 -2.39
CA GLY A 83 6.20 10.99 -1.27
C GLY A 83 6.56 9.93 -0.24
N ARG A 84 5.61 9.04 0.08
CA ARG A 84 5.86 7.94 1.01
C ARG A 84 6.82 6.89 0.44
N SER A 85 6.72 6.55 -0.84
CA SER A 85 7.68 5.67 -1.52
C SER A 85 9.10 6.24 -1.49
N ILE A 86 9.27 7.54 -1.73
CA ILE A 86 10.57 8.21 -1.64
C ILE A 86 11.12 8.15 -0.21
N ALA A 87 10.30 8.47 0.80
CA ALA A 87 10.70 8.40 2.20
C ALA A 87 11.14 6.99 2.61
N VAL A 88 10.42 5.96 2.17
CA VAL A 88 10.78 4.56 2.43
C VAL A 88 12.10 4.19 1.76
N ARG A 89 12.33 4.60 0.51
CA ARG A 89 13.62 4.36 -0.17
C ARG A 89 14.77 5.05 0.54
N LYS A 90 14.61 6.32 0.93
CA LYS A 90 15.62 7.09 1.69
C LYS A 90 15.94 6.45 3.04
N ALA A 91 14.95 5.83 3.70
CA ALA A 91 15.14 5.09 4.94
C ALA A 91 15.71 3.66 4.75
N GLY A 92 16.18 3.30 3.55
CA GLY A 92 16.78 1.98 3.26
C GLY A 92 15.76 0.87 2.95
N GLY A 93 14.48 1.20 2.71
CA GLY A 93 13.47 0.24 2.31
C GLY A 93 13.68 -0.26 0.88
N LYS A 94 13.87 -1.58 0.70
CA LYS A 94 14.20 -2.16 -0.62
C LYS A 94 13.08 -2.03 -1.66
N MET A 95 11.82 -1.86 -1.27
CA MET A 95 10.66 -1.63 -2.15
C MET A 95 10.56 -2.53 -3.41
N TYR A 96 11.12 -3.74 -3.38
CA TYR A 96 11.29 -4.61 -4.56
C TYR A 96 9.98 -5.19 -5.12
N ARG A 97 8.85 -5.04 -4.41
CA ARG A 97 7.52 -5.40 -4.91
C ARG A 97 6.72 -4.18 -5.43
N HIS A 98 7.36 -3.01 -5.51
CA HIS A 98 6.76 -1.80 -6.02
C HIS A 98 7.04 -1.68 -7.53
N SER A 99 6.01 -1.84 -8.35
CA SER A 99 6.15 -1.96 -9.81
C SER A 99 6.10 -0.65 -10.60
N ARG A 100 5.81 0.51 -9.96
CA ARG A 100 5.77 1.84 -10.61
C ARG A 100 5.97 2.97 -9.58
N PRO A 101 6.79 4.00 -9.84
CA PRO A 101 6.57 5.34 -9.27
C PRO A 101 5.41 6.09 -9.93
#